data_AF-A0AAJ7C302-F1
#
_entry.id   AF-A0AAJ7C302-F1
#
_cell.length_a   1.000
_cell.length_b   1.000
_cell.length_c   1.000
_cell.angle_alpha   90.00
_cell.angle_beta   90.00
_cell.angle_gamma   90.00
#
_symmetry.space_group_name_H-M   'P 1'
#
loop_
_entity.id
_entity.type
_entity.pdbx_description
1 polymer ?
#
loop_
_entity_poly.entity_id
_entity_poly.type
_entity_poly.pdbx_seq_one_letter_code
_entity_poly.pdbx_strand_id
1 'polypeptide(L)'
;MFMLHSCALSNVTLKHILLGVPSLRLSPVNNFLHSLFSQVDVFFNQKLVSPQSNTYPYRAYIENTLNYESTAKNTHLTAGLYYPQSPGAFDDITKSIASGNAGDLASSIKHGRILDLIGPLHCDVFNQEKYLLNGVDMQLRLVRSKDNFCLMQSGTGDYRVHITEATLLVRKVKISPMILLAHAKALAQTPAKYPITRVEVKSLSIPGGIQRETLDNVFIGQLPKRIIVSFVTNKTFNGAPAKNPFNFQHFNMNNLSLYIDGVQIPSRALQPAYDKELSVRNYYTLFMGTGIHYGNTGNGIGRTEYNPFNFQHFNMNNLSFYIDGV
;
A
#
# COMPACT_ATOMS: atom_id res chain seq x y z
N MET A 1 11.12 7.24 25.98
CA MET A 1 10.22 6.24 25.38
C MET A 1 9.70 6.85 24.08
N PHE A 2 9.61 6.09 23.00
CA PHE A 2 9.20 6.60 21.69
C PHE A 2 7.86 6.04 21.30
N MET A 3 6.99 6.87 20.71
CA MET A 3 5.69 6.37 20.22
C MET A 3 5.92 5.68 18.88
N LEU A 4 5.61 4.40 18.80
CA LEU A 4 5.72 3.69 17.53
C LEU A 4 4.66 4.15 16.52
N HIS A 5 3.47 4.58 17.00
CA HIS A 5 2.37 5.18 16.21
C HIS A 5 2.72 6.43 15.38
N SER A 6 3.90 7.03 15.58
CA SER A 6 4.29 8.27 14.89
C SER A 6 5.76 8.28 14.50
N CYS A 7 6.25 7.14 13.99
CA CYS A 7 7.44 7.17 13.14
C CYS A 7 7.02 7.66 11.75
N ALA A 8 7.14 8.96 11.52
CA ALA A 8 6.95 9.55 10.21
C ALA A 8 8.32 9.70 9.56
N LEU A 9 8.46 9.30 8.29
CA LEU A 9 9.49 9.95 7.49
C LEU A 9 9.01 11.39 7.36
N SER A 10 9.70 12.33 7.99
CA SER A 10 9.54 13.72 7.61
C SER A 10 10.81 14.18 6.95
N ASN A 11 10.55 14.73 5.77
CA ASN A 11 11.49 15.33 4.85
C ASN A 11 12.35 14.27 4.17
N VAL A 12 11.75 13.47 3.29
CA VAL A 12 12.50 13.02 2.10
C VAL A 12 12.43 14.17 1.12
N THR A 13 13.30 15.16 1.32
CA THR A 13 13.44 16.27 0.39
C THR A 13 14.28 15.77 -0.78
N LEU A 14 13.62 15.51 -1.91
CA LEU A 14 14.24 15.09 -3.17
C LEU A 14 14.67 16.32 -3.97
N LYS A 15 15.95 16.67 -3.90
CA LYS A 15 16.54 17.84 -4.57
C LYS A 15 17.40 17.49 -5.77
N HIS A 16 16.97 16.58 -6.65
CA HIS A 16 17.35 16.62 -8.07
C HIS A 16 16.57 15.56 -8.86
N ILE A 17 15.68 16.01 -9.74
CA ILE A 17 15.31 15.26 -10.94
C ILE A 17 15.90 16.07 -12.07
N LEU A 18 17.03 15.64 -12.64
CA LEU A 18 17.49 16.17 -13.91
C LEU A 18 18.53 15.24 -14.53
N LEU A 19 18.15 14.62 -15.64
CA LEU A 19 18.92 14.67 -16.88
C LEU A 19 17.91 14.73 -18.05
N GLY A 20 17.89 15.87 -18.77
CA GLY A 20 17.48 15.91 -20.17
C GLY A 20 16.05 16.36 -20.51
N VAL A 21 15.87 17.67 -20.74
CA VAL A 21 14.83 18.32 -21.56
C VAL A 21 13.40 18.39 -20.96
N PRO A 22 12.75 19.57 -20.97
CA PRO A 22 11.32 19.66 -20.69
C PRO A 22 10.58 19.06 -21.88
N SER A 23 10.15 17.82 -21.75
CA SER A 23 9.19 17.28 -22.71
C SER A 23 8.02 16.70 -21.96
N LEU A 24 6.86 16.88 -22.58
CA LEU A 24 5.51 16.50 -22.18
C LEU A 24 5.32 14.97 -21.98
N ARG A 25 6.34 14.28 -21.46
CA ARG A 25 6.61 12.86 -21.65
C ARG A 25 7.11 12.13 -20.40
N LEU A 26 7.12 12.78 -19.24
CA LEU A 26 7.56 12.18 -17.97
C LEU A 26 6.56 12.56 -16.86
N SER A 27 6.21 11.59 -16.03
CA SER A 27 5.35 11.78 -14.85
C SER A 27 5.80 10.85 -13.72
N PRO A 28 5.81 11.29 -12.45
CA PRO A 28 5.99 10.35 -11.35
C PRO A 28 4.80 9.39 -11.29
N VAL A 29 5.03 8.16 -10.85
CA VAL A 29 3.91 7.28 -10.48
C VAL A 29 3.20 7.86 -9.27
N ASN A 30 1.92 7.52 -9.14
CA ASN A 30 1.13 7.90 -7.97
C ASN A 30 1.77 7.37 -6.67
N ASN A 31 1.49 8.02 -5.54
CA ASN A 31 2.06 7.65 -4.25
C ASN A 31 3.60 7.69 -4.26
N PHE A 32 4.15 8.71 -4.95
CA PHE A 32 5.55 8.76 -5.36
C PHE A 32 6.54 8.55 -4.21
N LEU A 33 6.31 9.17 -3.05
CA LEU A 33 7.17 9.02 -1.86
C LEU A 33 7.41 7.55 -1.49
N HIS A 34 6.36 6.74 -1.50
CA HIS A 34 6.45 5.33 -1.14
C HIS A 34 6.99 4.47 -2.28
N SER A 35 6.80 4.91 -3.53
CA SER A 35 7.36 4.25 -4.72
C SER A 35 8.88 4.35 -4.79
N LEU A 36 9.51 5.31 -4.11
CA LEU A 36 10.97 5.46 -4.04
C LEU A 36 11.71 4.27 -3.42
N PHE A 37 11.03 3.44 -2.63
CA PHE A 37 11.63 2.37 -1.87
C PHE A 37 10.91 1.04 -2.12
N SER A 38 11.63 0.02 -2.57
CA SER A 38 11.05 -1.30 -2.81
C SER A 38 10.83 -2.06 -1.50
N GLN A 39 11.62 -1.74 -0.47
CA GLN A 39 11.63 -2.42 0.81
C GLN A 39 12.00 -1.46 1.93
N VAL A 40 11.33 -1.63 3.08
CA VAL A 40 11.63 -0.92 4.32
C VAL A 40 11.74 -1.95 5.43
N ASP A 41 12.97 -2.10 5.95
CA ASP A 41 13.25 -3.00 7.05
C ASP A 41 13.41 -2.23 8.36
N VAL A 42 12.80 -2.77 9.42
CA VAL A 42 12.93 -2.25 10.79
C VAL A 42 13.63 -3.31 11.63
N PHE A 43 14.70 -2.91 12.33
CA PHE A 43 15.43 -3.76 13.26
C PHE A 43 15.34 -3.19 14.67
N PHE A 44 15.09 -4.04 15.65
CA PHE A 44 15.22 -3.73 17.07
C PHE A 44 16.37 -4.54 17.66
N ASN A 45 17.37 -3.86 18.22
CA ASN A 45 18.59 -4.49 18.72
C ASN A 45 19.17 -5.49 17.70
N GLN A 46 19.34 -5.04 16.46
CA GLN A 46 19.84 -5.83 15.31
C GLN A 46 18.95 -7.01 14.87
N LYS A 47 17.81 -7.26 15.53
CA LYS A 47 16.84 -8.27 15.10
C LYS A 47 15.82 -7.66 14.15
N LEU A 48 15.68 -8.24 12.96
CA LEU A 48 14.66 -7.84 12.00
C LEU A 48 13.27 -8.07 12.60
N VAL A 49 12.45 -7.01 12.65
CA VAL A 49 11.08 -7.07 13.15
C VAL A 49 10.04 -6.84 12.07
N SER A 50 10.38 -6.28 10.91
CA SER A 50 9.46 -6.15 9.76
C SER A 50 9.52 -7.40 8.86
N PRO A 51 8.48 -7.65 8.04
CA PRO A 51 8.58 -8.62 6.96
C PRO A 51 9.62 -8.15 5.92
N GLN A 52 10.47 -9.07 5.44
CA GLN A 52 11.43 -8.78 4.39
C GLN A 52 10.76 -8.99 3.03
N SER A 53 10.25 -7.92 2.41
CA SER A 53 9.61 -8.00 1.09
C SER A 53 9.94 -6.79 0.23
N ASN A 54 10.09 -7.02 -1.08
CA ASN A 54 10.31 -5.99 -2.11
C ASN A 54 9.00 -5.38 -2.66
N THR A 55 7.86 -5.65 -2.01
CA THR A 55 6.54 -5.17 -2.41
C THR A 55 6.04 -4.02 -1.53
N TYR A 56 6.94 -3.28 -0.88
CA TYR A 56 6.57 -2.14 -0.03
C TYR A 56 5.69 -1.10 -0.75
N PRO A 57 5.99 -0.68 -2.00
CA PRO A 57 5.16 0.30 -2.70
C PRO A 57 3.72 -0.15 -2.87
N TYR A 58 3.52 -1.44 -3.16
CA TYR A 58 2.19 -2.04 -3.29
C TYR A 58 1.42 -2.00 -1.99
N ARG A 59 2.07 -2.39 -0.88
CA ARG A 59 1.48 -2.29 0.46
C ARG A 59 1.04 -0.86 0.77
N ALA A 60 1.96 0.10 0.61
CA ALA A 60 1.71 1.50 0.91
C ALA A 60 0.56 2.08 0.05
N TYR A 61 0.55 1.76 -1.25
CA TYR A 61 -0.51 2.21 -2.15
C TYR A 61 -1.87 1.64 -1.75
N ILE A 62 -1.95 0.33 -1.52
CA ILE A 62 -3.19 -0.36 -1.13
C ILE A 62 -3.71 0.18 0.21
N GLU A 63 -2.85 0.38 1.20
CA GLU A 63 -3.23 0.96 2.49
C GLU A 63 -3.76 2.41 2.32
N ASN A 64 -3.07 3.26 1.56
CA ASN A 64 -3.52 4.64 1.27
C ASN A 64 -4.85 4.67 0.48
N THR A 65 -5.05 3.70 -0.42
CA THR A 65 -6.26 3.61 -1.23
C THR A 65 -7.46 3.08 -0.46
N LEU A 66 -7.29 2.17 0.49
CA LEU A 66 -8.43 1.47 1.11
C LEU A 66 -8.77 1.97 2.52
N ASN A 67 -7.80 2.54 3.25
CA ASN A 67 -7.99 2.93 4.64
C ASN A 67 -8.35 4.41 4.84
N TYR A 68 -8.40 5.21 3.76
CA TYR A 68 -8.68 6.64 3.83
C TYR A 68 -9.89 7.03 2.97
N GLU A 69 -10.65 8.00 3.48
CA GLU A 69 -11.75 8.63 2.75
C GLU A 69 -11.23 9.67 1.74
N SER A 70 -12.09 10.09 0.80
CA SER A 70 -11.83 11.13 -0.19
C SER A 70 -11.21 12.41 0.41
N THR A 71 -11.65 12.85 1.58
CA THR A 71 -11.11 14.06 2.23
C THR A 71 -9.61 13.93 2.52
N ALA A 72 -9.19 12.82 3.13
CA ALA A 72 -7.78 12.56 3.42
C ALA A 72 -6.95 12.40 2.12
N LYS A 73 -7.51 11.69 1.13
CA LYS A 73 -6.90 11.46 -0.18
C LYS A 73 -6.67 12.74 -0.98
N ASN A 74 -7.56 13.72 -0.84
CA ASN A 74 -7.45 15.02 -1.51
C ASN A 74 -6.70 16.08 -0.69
N THR A 75 -6.27 15.75 0.54
CA THR A 75 -5.57 16.69 1.44
C THR A 75 -4.22 16.13 1.88
N HIS A 76 -4.10 15.57 3.08
CA HIS A 76 -2.79 15.26 3.67
C HIS A 76 -2.04 14.14 2.95
N LEU A 77 -2.72 13.23 2.23
CA LEU A 77 -2.03 12.20 1.43
C LEU A 77 -1.31 12.79 0.20
N THR A 78 -1.71 13.97 -0.26
CA THR A 78 -1.03 14.67 -1.36
C THR A 78 0.40 15.08 -1.00
N ALA A 79 0.75 15.15 0.28
CA ALA A 79 2.11 15.43 0.75
C ALA A 79 3.12 14.31 0.42
N GLY A 80 2.63 13.10 0.14
CA GLY A 80 3.41 11.98 -0.42
C GLY A 80 3.24 11.82 -1.94
N LEU A 81 2.60 12.79 -2.60
CA LEU A 81 2.10 12.72 -3.98
C LEU A 81 1.17 11.52 -4.22
N TYR A 82 0.31 11.21 -3.26
CA TYR A 82 -0.84 10.35 -3.50
C TYR A 82 -2.02 11.20 -3.96
N TYR A 83 -2.61 10.85 -5.09
CA TYR A 83 -3.85 11.44 -5.57
C TYR A 83 -4.83 10.35 -6.03
N PRO A 84 -6.14 10.45 -5.76
CA PRO A 84 -7.10 9.49 -6.29
C PRO A 84 -7.18 9.60 -7.82
N GLN A 85 -6.77 8.56 -8.54
CA GLN A 85 -6.77 8.60 -10.01
C GLN A 85 -8.10 8.11 -10.57
N SER A 86 -8.56 8.74 -11.64
CA SER A 86 -9.76 8.30 -12.34
C SER A 86 -9.54 6.96 -13.06
N PRO A 87 -10.59 6.12 -13.11
CA PRO A 87 -10.71 4.98 -14.01
C PRO A 87 -10.01 5.13 -15.36
N GLY A 88 -9.09 4.21 -15.70
CA GLY A 88 -8.46 4.15 -17.03
C GLY A 88 -7.44 5.27 -17.33
N ALA A 89 -7.09 6.12 -16.37
CA ALA A 89 -6.09 7.17 -16.53
C ALA A 89 -4.67 6.76 -16.10
N PHE A 90 -4.50 5.57 -15.54
CA PHE A 90 -3.25 5.15 -14.90
C PHE A 90 -2.05 5.10 -15.86
N ASP A 91 -2.22 4.52 -17.05
CA ASP A 91 -1.16 4.38 -18.07
C ASP A 91 -1.12 5.56 -19.06
N ASP A 92 -2.05 6.52 -18.95
CA ASP A 92 -2.18 7.62 -19.90
C ASP A 92 -1.40 8.85 -19.43
N ILE A 93 -0.13 8.93 -19.87
CA ILE A 93 0.75 10.07 -19.59
C ILE A 93 0.18 11.37 -20.19
N THR A 94 -0.60 11.32 -21.27
CA THR A 94 -1.16 12.51 -21.90
C THR A 94 -2.33 13.08 -21.09
N LYS A 95 -3.20 12.23 -20.54
CA LYS A 95 -4.20 12.64 -19.52
C LYS A 95 -3.55 13.07 -18.22
N SER A 96 -2.41 12.48 -17.87
CA SER A 96 -1.55 12.95 -16.78
C SER A 96 -1.00 14.35 -17.00
N ILE A 97 -1.24 14.99 -18.15
CA ILE A 97 -0.78 16.35 -18.42
C ILE A 97 -1.96 17.29 -18.71
N ALA A 98 -3.11 16.74 -19.11
CA ALA A 98 -4.25 17.50 -19.60
C ALA A 98 -5.14 18.11 -18.50
N SER A 99 -5.38 17.43 -17.37
CA SER A 99 -6.08 17.98 -16.19
C SER A 99 -6.29 16.93 -15.09
N GLY A 100 -6.64 17.39 -13.88
CA GLY A 100 -6.95 16.57 -12.71
C GLY A 100 -5.72 16.02 -11.98
N ASN A 101 -5.94 15.06 -11.10
CA ASN A 101 -4.93 14.48 -10.22
C ASN A 101 -3.69 13.89 -10.93
N ALA A 102 -3.88 13.36 -12.14
CA ALA A 102 -2.77 12.90 -12.95
C ALA A 102 -1.96 14.09 -13.53
N GLY A 103 -2.66 15.17 -13.93
CA GLY A 103 -2.11 16.49 -14.24
C GLY A 103 -1.19 17.03 -13.15
N ASP A 104 -1.66 16.97 -11.91
CA ASP A 104 -0.94 17.47 -10.75
C ASP A 104 0.36 16.69 -10.53
N LEU A 105 0.34 15.37 -10.67
CA LEU A 105 1.54 14.52 -10.62
C LEU A 105 2.58 14.93 -11.67
N ALA A 106 2.23 15.03 -12.95
CA ALA A 106 3.19 15.42 -13.97
C ALA A 106 3.68 16.87 -13.78
N SER A 107 2.80 17.76 -13.32
CA SER A 107 3.14 19.16 -13.05
C SER A 107 4.16 19.31 -11.91
N SER A 108 4.13 18.40 -10.94
CA SER A 108 5.02 18.45 -9.77
C SER A 108 6.51 18.41 -10.17
N ILE A 109 6.85 17.67 -11.23
CA ILE A 109 8.23 17.51 -11.71
C ILE A 109 8.58 18.39 -12.91
N LYS A 110 7.64 19.23 -13.40
CA LYS A 110 7.92 20.11 -14.56
C LYS A 110 9.12 21.00 -14.27
N HIS A 111 10.00 21.11 -15.26
CA HIS A 111 11.25 21.90 -15.19
C HIS A 111 12.29 21.37 -14.19
N GLY A 112 12.24 20.09 -13.80
CA GLY A 112 13.25 19.50 -12.90
C GLY A 112 13.20 20.07 -11.49
N ARG A 113 11.99 20.42 -11.03
CA ARG A 113 11.78 20.96 -9.69
C ARG A 113 12.14 19.96 -8.62
N ILE A 114 12.54 20.52 -7.50
CA ILE A 114 12.82 19.83 -6.25
C ILE A 114 11.49 19.54 -5.58
N LEU A 115 11.30 18.31 -5.14
CA LEU A 115 10.09 17.89 -4.44
C LEU A 115 10.40 17.76 -2.96
N ASP A 116 9.56 18.36 -2.13
CA ASP A 116 9.57 18.12 -0.70
C ASP A 116 8.40 17.19 -0.34
N LEU A 117 8.71 16.04 0.26
CA LEU A 117 7.77 14.96 0.48
C LEU A 117 7.81 14.47 1.94
N ILE A 118 6.63 14.18 2.47
CA ILE A 118 6.44 13.73 3.85
C ILE A 118 5.32 12.69 3.91
N GLY A 119 5.53 11.64 4.70
CA GLY A 119 4.54 10.58 4.87
C GLY A 119 4.96 9.52 5.88
N PRO A 120 4.01 8.74 6.40
CA PRO A 120 4.31 7.67 7.35
C PRO A 120 5.07 6.52 6.68
N LEU A 121 5.84 5.76 7.46
CA LEU A 121 6.37 4.48 6.99
C LEU A 121 5.34 3.38 7.15
N HIS A 122 5.02 2.66 6.07
CA HIS A 122 4.08 1.55 6.08
C HIS A 122 4.73 0.27 6.63
N CYS A 123 4.95 0.23 7.96
CA CYS A 123 5.51 -0.92 8.67
C CYS A 123 4.64 -1.30 9.86
N ASP A 124 4.37 -2.60 10.05
CA ASP A 124 3.47 -3.12 11.09
C ASP A 124 3.81 -2.62 12.50
N VAL A 125 5.11 -2.54 12.79
CA VAL A 125 5.62 -2.15 14.10
C VAL A 125 5.30 -0.70 14.43
N PHE A 126 5.12 0.16 13.43
CA PHE A 126 4.72 1.56 13.62
C PHE A 126 3.22 1.71 13.83
N ASN A 127 2.42 0.67 13.60
CA ASN A 127 1.00 0.67 13.95
C ASN A 127 0.75 0.10 15.37
N GLN A 128 1.80 -0.05 16.18
CA GLN A 128 1.73 -0.51 17.57
C GLN A 128 1.35 0.65 18.50
N GLU A 129 0.27 0.51 19.27
CA GLU A 129 -0.24 1.52 20.21
C GLU A 129 0.71 1.76 21.40
N LYS A 130 1.49 0.73 21.78
CA LYS A 130 2.44 0.84 22.88
C LYS A 130 3.72 1.58 22.47
N TYR A 131 4.20 2.43 23.36
CA TYR A 131 5.49 3.07 23.23
C TYR A 131 6.66 2.07 23.34
N LEU A 132 7.69 2.25 22.51
CA LEU A 132 8.93 1.48 22.60
C LEU A 132 9.71 1.88 23.85
N LEU A 133 10.07 0.89 24.66
CA LEU A 133 10.86 1.06 25.87
C LEU A 133 12.23 1.69 25.58
N ASN A 134 12.79 2.34 26.61
CA ASN A 134 14.14 2.88 26.53
C ASN A 134 15.17 1.73 26.41
N GLY A 135 16.31 2.00 25.79
CA GLY A 135 17.38 1.01 25.62
C GLY A 135 17.17 0.04 24.46
N VAL A 136 16.09 0.18 23.68
CA VAL A 136 15.95 -0.52 22.40
C VAL A 136 16.54 0.35 21.29
N ASP A 137 17.58 -0.14 20.64
CA ASP A 137 18.14 0.46 19.43
C ASP A 137 17.26 0.14 18.23
N MET A 138 16.89 1.16 17.47
CA MET A 138 16.04 1.04 16.28
C MET A 138 16.86 1.44 15.05
N GLN A 139 17.04 0.49 14.14
CA GLN A 139 17.67 0.72 12.85
C GLN A 139 16.65 0.56 11.73
N LEU A 140 16.68 1.50 10.78
CA LEU A 140 15.87 1.45 9.57
C LEU A 140 16.76 1.27 8.36
N ARG A 141 16.38 0.36 7.47
CA ARG A 141 17.03 0.16 6.17
C ARG A 141 15.99 0.31 5.07
N LEU A 142 16.18 1.31 4.23
CA LEU A 142 15.32 1.59 3.09
C LEU A 142 16.07 1.22 1.82
N VAL A 143 15.51 0.32 1.02
CA VAL A 143 16.09 -0.13 -0.26
C VAL A 143 15.41 0.63 -1.39
N ARG A 144 16.20 1.30 -2.24
CA ARG A 144 15.70 2.09 -3.38
C ARG A 144 15.00 1.20 -4.41
N SER A 145 13.86 1.67 -4.90
CA SER A 145 13.23 1.14 -6.11
C SER A 145 14.03 1.50 -7.36
N LYS A 146 13.77 0.77 -8.45
CA LYS A 146 14.26 1.15 -9.79
C LYS A 146 13.60 2.45 -10.24
N ASP A 147 14.33 3.29 -10.97
CA ASP A 147 13.79 4.55 -11.50
C ASP A 147 12.57 4.33 -12.39
N ASN A 148 12.58 3.30 -13.25
CA ASN A 148 11.43 2.93 -14.10
C ASN A 148 10.19 2.43 -13.32
N PHE A 149 10.33 2.08 -12.04
CA PHE A 149 9.17 1.82 -11.17
C PHE A 149 8.60 3.14 -10.64
N CYS A 150 9.44 4.14 -10.40
CA CYS A 150 9.06 5.42 -9.80
C CYS A 150 8.54 6.42 -10.84
N LEU A 151 8.93 6.26 -12.10
CA LEU A 151 8.66 7.19 -13.18
C LEU A 151 7.93 6.49 -14.33
N MET A 152 6.95 7.19 -14.90
CA MET A 152 6.33 6.84 -16.17
C MET A 152 6.81 7.78 -17.26
N GLN A 153 7.16 7.25 -18.42
CA GLN A 153 7.61 8.02 -19.56
C GLN A 153 7.00 7.58 -20.90
N SER A 154 6.75 8.54 -21.78
CA SER A 154 6.40 8.32 -23.18
C SER A 154 7.59 8.69 -24.07
N GLY A 155 8.45 7.72 -24.35
CA GLY A 155 9.62 7.91 -25.21
C GLY A 155 10.80 7.04 -24.79
N THR A 156 11.99 7.42 -25.25
CA THR A 156 13.24 6.63 -25.11
C THR A 156 14.28 7.34 -24.22
N GLY A 157 13.84 8.18 -23.28
CA GLY A 157 14.74 8.91 -22.39
C GLY A 157 15.28 8.02 -21.26
N ASP A 158 16.50 8.32 -20.78
CA ASP A 158 17.02 7.78 -19.51
C ASP A 158 16.80 8.83 -18.42
N TYR A 159 15.78 8.61 -17.58
CA TYR A 159 15.42 9.51 -16.49
C TYR A 159 15.69 8.83 -15.15
N ARG A 160 16.29 9.58 -14.22
CA ARG A 160 16.70 9.06 -12.90
C ARG A 160 16.12 9.89 -11.77
N VAL A 161 15.85 9.23 -10.65
CA VAL A 161 15.39 9.88 -9.42
C VAL A 161 16.57 9.97 -8.45
N HIS A 162 16.93 11.20 -8.04
CA HIS A 162 17.93 11.42 -7.01
C HIS A 162 17.31 11.89 -5.70
N ILE A 163 17.66 11.20 -4.61
CA ILE A 163 17.39 11.63 -3.24
C ILE A 163 18.53 12.50 -2.79
N THR A 164 18.26 13.73 -2.36
CA THR A 164 19.31 14.62 -1.85
C THR A 164 19.36 14.67 -0.36
N GLU A 165 18.19 14.67 0.28
CA GLU A 165 18.10 14.69 1.72
C GLU A 165 16.97 13.75 2.14
N ALA A 166 17.24 12.98 3.18
CA ALA A 166 16.27 12.09 3.79
C ALA A 166 16.40 12.22 5.29
N THR A 167 15.35 12.73 5.91
CA THR A 167 15.22 12.91 7.34
C THR A 167 14.13 11.98 7.87
N LEU A 168 14.32 11.51 9.10
CA LEU A 168 13.36 10.69 9.82
C LEU A 168 12.90 11.47 11.05
N LEU A 169 11.59 11.64 11.20
CA LEU A 169 11.03 12.23 12.41
C LEU A 169 10.43 11.17 13.32
N VAL A 170 10.93 11.15 14.56
CA VAL A 170 10.50 10.21 15.59
C VAL A 170 9.98 10.98 16.78
N ARG A 171 8.75 10.70 17.19
CA ARG A 171 8.15 11.34 18.38
C ARG A 171 8.71 10.75 19.67
N LYS A 172 9.31 11.63 20.49
CA LYS A 172 9.93 11.35 21.80
C LYS A 172 9.01 11.74 22.95
N VAL A 173 8.75 10.80 23.87
CA VAL A 173 8.00 11.04 25.12
C VAL A 173 8.96 11.06 26.30
N LYS A 174 8.91 12.19 27.03
CA LYS A 174 9.59 12.37 28.32
C LYS A 174 8.73 11.79 29.42
N ILE A 175 9.32 10.94 30.26
CA ILE A 175 8.63 10.20 31.31
C ILE A 175 9.16 10.66 32.68
N SER A 176 8.30 10.67 33.70
CA SER A 176 8.71 10.99 35.06
C SER A 176 9.64 9.92 35.65
N PRO A 177 10.58 10.27 36.55
CA PRO A 177 11.50 9.30 37.14
C PRO A 177 10.81 8.14 37.86
N MET A 178 9.67 8.39 38.51
CA MET A 178 8.90 7.34 39.21
C MET A 178 8.41 6.24 38.26
N ILE A 179 7.95 6.60 37.06
CA ILE A 179 7.49 5.63 36.05
C ILE A 179 8.69 4.84 35.49
N LEU A 180 9.85 5.47 35.32
CA LEU A 180 11.06 4.77 34.88
C LEU A 180 11.48 3.69 35.89
N LEU A 181 11.44 4.00 37.19
CA LEU A 181 11.74 3.03 38.25
C LEU A 181 10.69 1.90 38.29
N ALA A 182 9.41 2.23 38.14
CA ALA A 182 8.34 1.23 38.06
C ALA A 182 8.51 0.29 36.87
N HIS A 183 8.86 0.83 35.68
CA HIS A 183 9.17 0.01 34.51
C HIS A 183 10.36 -0.93 34.76
N ALA A 184 11.45 -0.44 35.37
CA ALA A 184 12.61 -1.28 35.69
C ALA A 184 12.23 -2.43 36.62
N LYS A 185 11.42 -2.17 37.66
CA LYS A 185 10.93 -3.20 38.58
C LYS A 185 10.01 -4.22 37.89
N ALA A 186 9.13 -3.76 37.00
CA ALA A 186 8.22 -4.65 36.26
C ALA A 186 8.97 -5.53 35.24
N LEU A 187 9.97 -4.97 34.54
CA LEU A 187 10.78 -5.68 33.55
C LEU A 187 11.70 -6.74 34.16
N ALA A 188 12.06 -6.59 35.45
CA ALA A 188 12.77 -7.62 36.20
C ALA A 188 11.92 -8.87 36.45
N GLN A 189 10.60 -8.75 36.40
CA GLN A 189 9.66 -9.85 36.67
C GLN A 189 9.05 -10.42 35.39
N THR A 190 8.71 -9.55 34.42
CA THR A 190 7.99 -9.95 33.21
C THR A 190 8.49 -9.23 31.97
N PRO A 191 8.62 -9.93 30.82
CA PRO A 191 9.03 -9.29 29.58
C PRO A 191 7.90 -8.40 29.03
N ALA A 192 8.28 -7.28 28.40
CA ALA A 192 7.35 -6.43 27.69
C ALA A 192 6.83 -7.13 26.42
N LYS A 193 5.50 -7.13 26.24
CA LYS A 193 4.83 -7.73 25.08
C LYS A 193 4.22 -6.66 24.19
N TYR A 194 4.58 -6.70 22.91
CA TYR A 194 4.11 -5.81 21.85
C TYR A 194 3.31 -6.62 20.82
N PRO A 195 1.96 -6.69 20.93
CA PRO A 195 1.13 -7.43 19.98
C PRO A 195 1.05 -6.69 18.64
N ILE A 196 1.54 -7.28 17.56
CA ILE A 196 1.60 -6.65 16.23
C ILE A 196 0.69 -7.40 15.26
N THR A 197 -0.13 -6.66 14.51
CA THR A 197 -0.86 -7.19 13.37
C THR A 197 0.02 -7.14 12.13
N ARG A 198 0.33 -8.30 11.54
CA ARG A 198 1.17 -8.41 10.36
C ARG A 198 0.40 -8.12 9.08
N VAL A 199 1.00 -7.33 8.19
CA VAL A 199 0.55 -7.18 6.80
C VAL A 199 1.64 -7.75 5.89
N GLU A 200 1.29 -8.79 5.14
CA GLU A 200 2.17 -9.45 4.19
C GLU A 200 1.58 -9.33 2.78
N VAL A 201 2.42 -8.98 1.81
CA VAL A 201 2.05 -8.93 0.40
C VAL A 201 2.83 -10.04 -0.30
N LYS A 202 2.10 -10.97 -0.94
CA LYS A 202 2.64 -12.07 -1.72
C LYS A 202 2.34 -11.84 -3.19
N SER A 203 3.37 -11.88 -4.04
CA SER A 203 3.22 -11.88 -5.49
C SER A 203 3.19 -13.31 -6.02
N LEU A 204 2.11 -13.68 -6.69
CA LEU A 204 1.96 -14.98 -7.34
C LEU A 204 1.81 -14.75 -8.85
N SER A 205 2.51 -15.55 -9.66
CA SER A 205 2.49 -15.42 -11.12
C SER A 205 1.49 -16.40 -11.71
N ILE A 206 0.58 -15.90 -12.54
CA ILE A 206 -0.37 -16.72 -13.31
C ILE A 206 0.05 -16.62 -14.80
N PRO A 207 0.35 -17.76 -15.46
CA PRO A 207 0.68 -17.76 -16.88
C PRO A 207 -0.48 -17.25 -17.76
N GLY A 208 -0.14 -16.56 -18.85
CA GLY A 208 -1.12 -16.12 -19.84
C GLY A 208 -1.72 -17.29 -20.63
N GLY A 209 -2.99 -17.18 -21.02
CA GLY A 209 -3.70 -18.19 -21.81
C GLY A 209 -4.40 -19.27 -20.99
N ILE A 210 -4.30 -19.22 -19.66
CA ILE A 210 -5.00 -20.13 -18.75
C ILE A 210 -6.41 -19.59 -18.48
N GLN A 211 -7.40 -20.49 -18.48
CA GLN A 211 -8.79 -20.16 -18.16
C GLN A 211 -9.13 -20.32 -16.67
N ARG A 212 -8.43 -21.23 -15.98
CA ARG A 212 -8.63 -21.52 -14.56
C ARG A 212 -7.29 -21.87 -13.92
N GLU A 213 -7.00 -21.21 -12.82
CA GLU A 213 -5.82 -21.47 -11.99
C GLU A 213 -6.27 -21.63 -10.53
N THR A 214 -5.68 -22.59 -9.83
CA THR A 214 -5.87 -22.77 -8.38
C THR A 214 -4.51 -22.56 -7.71
N LEU A 215 -4.47 -21.66 -6.73
CA LEU A 215 -3.26 -21.36 -5.97
C LEU A 215 -3.36 -22.04 -4.61
N ASP A 216 -2.63 -23.14 -4.46
CA ASP A 216 -2.62 -23.91 -3.21
C ASP A 216 -1.60 -23.34 -2.21
N ASN A 217 -1.90 -23.50 -0.92
CA ASN A 217 -1.00 -23.14 0.18
C ASN A 217 -0.50 -21.68 0.16
N VAL A 218 -1.36 -20.74 -0.29
CA VAL A 218 -1.03 -19.30 -0.35
C VAL A 218 -0.54 -18.77 1.00
N PHE A 219 -1.13 -19.24 2.09
CA PHE A 219 -0.66 -18.98 3.45
C PHE A 219 -0.53 -20.30 4.21
N ILE A 220 0.59 -20.47 4.91
CA ILE A 220 0.88 -21.64 5.75
C ILE A 220 1.11 -21.15 7.18
N GLY A 221 0.46 -21.78 8.15
CA GLY A 221 0.59 -21.43 9.57
C GLY A 221 -0.41 -20.35 10.00
N GLN A 222 0.08 -19.16 10.34
CA GLN A 222 -0.79 -18.08 10.83
C GLN A 222 -1.69 -17.57 9.69
N LEU A 223 -2.98 -17.89 9.77
CA LEU A 223 -3.96 -17.42 8.80
C LEU A 223 -4.16 -15.90 8.94
N PRO A 224 -4.29 -15.17 7.81
CA PRO A 224 -4.67 -13.76 7.84
C PRO A 224 -6.01 -13.55 8.54
N LYS A 225 -6.38 -12.31 8.80
CA LYS A 225 -7.78 -11.95 9.13
C LYS A 225 -8.56 -11.46 7.91
N ARG A 226 -7.83 -10.95 6.91
CA ARG A 226 -8.33 -10.34 5.68
C ARG A 226 -7.37 -10.65 4.55
N ILE A 227 -7.89 -10.90 3.37
CA ILE A 227 -7.10 -11.08 2.15
C ILE A 227 -7.59 -10.08 1.11
N ILE A 228 -6.65 -9.40 0.47
CA ILE A 228 -6.91 -8.49 -0.65
C ILE A 228 -6.22 -9.09 -1.86
N VAL A 229 -7.01 -9.33 -2.90
CA VAL A 229 -6.52 -9.85 -4.19
C VAL A 229 -6.59 -8.73 -5.21
N SER A 230 -5.51 -8.55 -5.95
CA SER A 230 -5.41 -7.62 -7.07
C SER A 230 -4.44 -8.17 -8.10
N PHE A 231 -4.56 -7.74 -9.34
CA PHE A 231 -3.76 -8.27 -10.44
C PHE A 231 -3.09 -7.14 -11.19
N VAL A 232 -1.86 -7.38 -11.65
CA VAL A 232 -1.10 -6.50 -12.53
C VAL A 232 -0.37 -7.35 -13.56
N THR A 233 -0.03 -6.78 -14.71
CA THR A 233 0.81 -7.50 -15.67
C THR A 233 2.24 -7.63 -15.15
N ASN A 234 2.96 -8.68 -15.55
CA ASN A 234 4.39 -8.83 -15.21
C ASN A 234 5.22 -7.64 -15.70
N LYS A 235 4.87 -7.03 -16.84
CA LYS A 235 5.55 -5.81 -17.33
C LYS A 235 5.33 -4.64 -16.38
N THR A 236 4.11 -4.46 -15.89
CA THR A 236 3.75 -3.42 -14.91
C THR A 236 4.44 -3.65 -13.56
N PHE A 237 4.42 -4.88 -13.04
CA PHE A 237 5.07 -5.24 -11.77
C PHE A 237 6.58 -4.96 -11.77
N ASN A 238 7.22 -5.19 -12.92
CA ASN A 238 8.66 -4.95 -13.08
C ASN A 238 9.02 -3.50 -13.45
N GLY A 239 8.05 -2.58 -13.51
CA GLY A 239 8.27 -1.16 -13.82
C GLY A 239 8.57 -0.90 -15.29
N ALA A 240 7.72 -1.37 -16.21
CA ALA A 240 7.84 -1.01 -17.62
C ALA A 240 7.62 0.52 -17.81
N PRO A 241 8.47 1.23 -18.59
CA PRO A 241 8.50 2.70 -18.58
C PRO A 241 7.19 3.41 -18.93
N ALA A 242 6.34 2.81 -19.77
CA ALA A 242 5.05 3.39 -20.18
C ALA A 242 3.86 2.81 -19.39
N LYS A 243 4.11 2.17 -18.25
CA LYS A 243 3.09 1.49 -17.43
C LYS A 243 3.15 1.96 -15.98
N ASN A 244 1.99 2.18 -15.40
CA ASN A 244 1.87 2.52 -13.99
C ASN A 244 1.82 1.24 -13.14
N PRO A 245 2.76 1.02 -12.19
CA PRO A 245 2.77 -0.14 -11.31
C PRO A 245 1.47 -0.38 -10.53
N PHE A 246 0.69 0.69 -10.30
CA PHE A 246 -0.57 0.69 -9.55
C PHE A 246 -1.81 0.63 -10.43
N ASN A 247 -1.65 0.38 -11.74
CA ASN A 247 -2.75 0.09 -12.65
C ASN A 247 -3.23 -1.36 -12.46
N PHE A 248 -3.98 -1.60 -11.40
CA PHE A 248 -4.58 -2.89 -11.12
C PHE A 248 -5.66 -3.21 -12.16
N GLN A 249 -5.71 -4.45 -12.62
CA GLN A 249 -6.60 -4.84 -13.71
C GLN A 249 -7.49 -6.02 -13.34
N HIS A 250 -8.68 -5.95 -13.90
CA HIS A 250 -9.62 -7.01 -14.21
C HIS A 250 -9.14 -8.42 -14.60
N PHE A 251 -8.42 -8.39 -15.72
CA PHE A 251 -8.25 -9.49 -16.66
C PHE A 251 -9.53 -10.25 -17.02
N ASN A 252 -10.70 -9.59 -16.95
CA ASN A 252 -12.02 -10.20 -17.22
C ASN A 252 -12.30 -11.48 -16.42
N MET A 253 -11.69 -11.63 -15.24
CA MET A 253 -11.95 -12.76 -14.37
C MET A 253 -13.43 -12.83 -14.02
N ASN A 254 -14.06 -13.98 -14.19
CA ASN A 254 -15.51 -14.15 -13.98
C ASN A 254 -15.85 -15.03 -12.77
N ASN A 255 -14.85 -15.57 -12.09
CA ASN A 255 -15.02 -16.41 -10.91
C ASN A 255 -13.82 -16.26 -9.96
N LEU A 256 -14.06 -15.93 -8.69
CA LEU A 256 -13.06 -15.99 -7.63
C LEU A 256 -13.66 -16.60 -6.36
N SER A 257 -12.95 -17.57 -5.79
CA SER A 257 -13.27 -18.21 -4.52
C SER A 257 -12.00 -18.38 -3.70
N LEU A 258 -12.12 -18.23 -2.39
CA LEU A 258 -11.07 -18.55 -1.42
C LEU A 258 -11.48 -19.83 -0.69
N TYR A 259 -10.54 -20.72 -0.42
CA TYR A 259 -10.77 -21.91 0.37
C TYR A 259 -9.91 -21.86 1.63
N ILE A 260 -10.51 -22.18 2.78
CA ILE A 260 -9.81 -22.38 4.05
C ILE A 260 -10.15 -23.78 4.51
N ASP A 261 -9.13 -24.64 4.62
CA ASP A 261 -9.28 -26.04 5.06
C ASP A 261 -10.39 -26.80 4.29
N GLY A 262 -10.49 -26.55 2.98
CA GLY A 262 -11.50 -27.15 2.09
C GLY A 262 -12.86 -26.44 2.09
N VAL A 263 -13.11 -25.48 2.99
CA VAL A 263 -14.37 -24.72 3.05
C VAL A 263 -14.27 -23.45 2.21
N GLN A 264 -15.23 -23.26 1.32
CA GLN A 264 -15.27 -22.10 0.42
C GLN A 264 -15.77 -20.83 1.13
N ILE A 265 -15.06 -19.72 0.94
CA ILE A 265 -15.37 -18.40 1.46
C ILE A 265 -15.23 -17.37 0.34
N PRO A 266 -16.25 -16.53 0.08
CA PRO A 266 -17.61 -16.63 0.60
C PRO A 266 -18.33 -17.90 0.10
N SER A 267 -19.42 -18.29 0.78
CA SER A 267 -20.23 -19.50 0.48
C SER A 267 -20.61 -19.63 -0.99
N ARG A 268 -20.94 -18.50 -1.63
CA ARG A 268 -21.05 -18.39 -3.08
C ARG A 268 -19.86 -17.60 -3.61
N ALA A 269 -19.11 -18.17 -4.54
CA ALA A 269 -17.99 -17.52 -5.22
C ALA A 269 -18.38 -16.13 -5.76
N LEU A 270 -17.41 -15.23 -5.84
CA LEU A 270 -17.58 -13.95 -6.50
C LEU A 270 -17.62 -14.18 -8.01
N GLN A 271 -18.69 -13.75 -8.67
CA GLN A 271 -18.94 -13.97 -10.09
C GLN A 271 -19.20 -12.64 -10.80
N PRO A 272 -18.18 -11.76 -10.93
CA PRO A 272 -18.37 -10.48 -11.61
C PRO A 272 -18.55 -10.70 -13.12
N ALA A 273 -19.46 -9.92 -13.73
CA ALA A 273 -19.53 -9.77 -15.19
C ALA A 273 -19.22 -8.31 -15.54
N TYR A 274 -17.93 -8.03 -15.76
CA TYR A 274 -17.42 -6.67 -15.98
C TYR A 274 -17.92 -6.04 -17.29
N ASP A 275 -18.14 -6.86 -18.32
CA ASP A 275 -18.74 -6.49 -19.60
C ASP A 275 -20.16 -5.93 -19.46
N LYS A 276 -20.90 -6.39 -18.45
CA LYS A 276 -22.27 -5.99 -18.13
C LYS A 276 -22.36 -5.05 -16.93
N GLU A 277 -21.21 -4.62 -16.39
CA GLU A 277 -21.11 -3.83 -15.16
C GLU A 277 -21.76 -4.50 -13.92
N LEU A 278 -21.86 -5.83 -13.91
CA LEU A 278 -22.44 -6.62 -12.82
C LEU A 278 -21.34 -7.10 -11.86
N SER A 279 -20.78 -6.15 -11.11
CA SER A 279 -19.69 -6.40 -10.13
C SER A 279 -20.00 -5.83 -8.73
N VAL A 280 -21.26 -5.47 -8.46
CA VAL A 280 -21.65 -4.77 -7.21
C VAL A 280 -21.32 -5.56 -5.95
N ARG A 281 -21.40 -6.90 -6.01
CA ARG A 281 -21.03 -7.76 -4.87
C ARG A 281 -19.54 -7.67 -4.58
N ASN A 282 -18.70 -7.67 -5.61
CA ASN A 282 -17.25 -7.48 -5.49
C ASN A 282 -16.93 -6.09 -4.92
N TYR A 283 -17.59 -5.03 -5.42
CA TYR A 283 -17.47 -3.69 -4.85
C TYR A 283 -17.85 -3.66 -3.36
N TYR A 284 -18.96 -4.31 -2.99
CA TYR A 284 -19.42 -4.37 -1.60
C TYR A 284 -18.41 -5.06 -0.68
N THR A 285 -17.64 -6.03 -1.19
CA THR A 285 -16.59 -6.69 -0.40
C THR A 285 -15.53 -5.72 0.12
N LEU A 286 -15.27 -4.57 -0.54
CA LEU A 286 -14.32 -3.57 -0.08
C LEU A 286 -14.67 -3.06 1.32
N PHE A 287 -15.96 -2.78 1.56
CA PHE A 287 -16.46 -2.23 2.82
C PHE A 287 -16.51 -3.30 3.91
N MET A 288 -16.92 -4.52 3.56
CA MET A 288 -16.90 -5.66 4.47
C MET A 288 -15.46 -6.03 4.88
N GLY A 289 -14.51 -5.97 3.94
CA GLY A 289 -13.11 -6.30 4.15
C GLY A 289 -12.37 -5.28 5.01
N THR A 290 -12.59 -3.99 4.76
CA THR A 290 -12.00 -2.91 5.56
C THR A 290 -12.65 -2.76 6.94
N GLY A 291 -13.86 -3.31 7.12
CA GLY A 291 -14.62 -3.28 8.37
C GLY A 291 -15.49 -2.03 8.53
N ILE A 292 -15.55 -1.17 7.52
CA ILE A 292 -16.36 0.07 7.53
C ILE A 292 -17.80 -0.14 7.05
N HIS A 293 -18.17 -1.35 6.63
CA HIS A 293 -19.54 -1.70 6.26
C HIS A 293 -20.54 -1.24 7.34
N TYR A 294 -21.65 -0.64 6.89
CA TYR A 294 -22.70 -0.03 7.72
C TYR A 294 -22.25 1.17 8.60
N GLY A 295 -20.98 1.59 8.52
CA GLY A 295 -20.49 2.82 9.15
C GLY A 295 -20.79 4.06 8.32
N ASN A 296 -20.72 5.23 8.95
CA ASN A 296 -20.86 6.54 8.29
C ASN A 296 -19.55 7.02 7.63
N THR A 297 -18.69 6.09 7.23
CA THR A 297 -17.35 6.39 6.69
C THR A 297 -17.10 5.51 5.49
N GLY A 298 -16.52 6.07 4.43
CA GLY A 298 -16.18 5.36 3.21
C GLY A 298 -14.66 5.23 3.01
N ASN A 299 -14.28 4.43 2.01
CA ASN A 299 -12.91 4.36 1.51
C ASN A 299 -12.69 5.28 0.30
N GLY A 300 -13.63 6.18 -0.02
CA GLY A 300 -13.52 7.10 -1.14
C GLY A 300 -13.41 6.46 -2.53
N ILE A 301 -13.86 5.22 -2.71
CA ILE A 301 -13.98 4.57 -4.02
C ILE A 301 -15.46 4.48 -4.35
N GLY A 302 -15.91 5.14 -5.42
CA GLY A 302 -17.28 5.05 -5.90
C GLY A 302 -17.57 3.74 -6.64
N ARG A 303 -18.86 3.37 -6.75
CA ARG A 303 -19.28 2.17 -7.50
C ARG A 303 -18.82 2.20 -8.97
N THR A 304 -18.90 3.35 -9.61
CA THR A 304 -18.47 3.55 -11.00
C THR A 304 -16.95 3.50 -11.17
N GLU A 305 -16.21 3.77 -10.09
CA GLU A 305 -14.75 3.78 -10.11
C GLU A 305 -14.15 2.42 -9.80
N TYR A 306 -14.92 1.51 -9.20
CA TYR A 306 -14.46 0.22 -8.68
C TYR A 306 -13.81 -0.70 -9.73
N ASN A 307 -14.48 -0.89 -10.87
CA ASN A 307 -14.06 -1.85 -11.90
C ASN A 307 -12.58 -1.66 -12.32
N PRO A 308 -12.12 -0.42 -12.55
CA PRO A 308 -10.71 -0.11 -12.80
C PRO A 308 -9.73 -0.33 -11.64
N PHE A 309 -10.14 -0.24 -10.38
CA PHE A 309 -9.25 -0.49 -9.25
C PHE A 309 -9.10 -2.00 -8.95
N ASN A 310 -10.12 -2.81 -9.30
CA ASN A 310 -10.19 -4.27 -9.17
C ASN A 310 -9.57 -4.88 -7.89
N PHE A 311 -9.76 -4.24 -6.73
CA PHE A 311 -9.45 -4.87 -5.45
C PHE A 311 -10.58 -5.83 -5.06
N GLN A 312 -10.27 -7.09 -4.78
CA GLN A 312 -11.23 -8.07 -4.26
C GLN A 312 -10.88 -8.38 -2.80
N HIS A 313 -11.84 -8.18 -1.90
CA HIS A 313 -11.63 -8.35 -0.47
C HIS A 313 -12.31 -9.61 0.05
N PHE A 314 -11.59 -10.36 0.87
CA PHE A 314 -12.10 -11.48 1.63
C PHE A 314 -11.92 -11.16 3.11
N ASN A 315 -13.03 -11.05 3.85
CA ASN A 315 -13.00 -10.92 5.30
C ASN A 315 -13.16 -12.31 5.92
N MET A 316 -12.22 -12.72 6.78
CA MET A 316 -12.20 -14.05 7.40
C MET A 316 -12.64 -13.99 8.88
N ASN A 317 -12.89 -12.80 9.44
CA ASN A 317 -13.37 -12.63 10.81
C ASN A 317 -14.89 -12.87 10.96
N ASN A 318 -15.66 -12.73 9.89
CA ASN A 318 -17.13 -12.89 9.89
C ASN A 318 -17.55 -14.27 9.35
N LEU A 319 -16.86 -15.34 9.78
CA LEU A 319 -17.32 -16.72 9.57
C LEU A 319 -18.43 -17.06 10.57
N SER A 320 -19.52 -16.30 10.52
CA SER A 320 -20.75 -16.66 11.19
C SER A 320 -21.42 -17.72 10.33
N PHE A 321 -21.41 -18.98 10.78
CA PHE A 321 -22.22 -20.04 10.20
C PHE A 321 -23.68 -19.61 10.27
N TYR A 322 -24.27 -19.20 9.15
CA TYR A 322 -25.72 -19.18 9.00
C TYR A 322 -26.10 -20.56 8.47
N ILE A 323 -26.43 -21.47 9.39
CA ILE A 323 -27.21 -22.65 9.06
C ILE A 323 -28.64 -22.13 8.96
N ASP A 324 -29.09 -21.80 7.75
CA ASP A 324 -30.53 -21.72 7.53
C ASP A 324 -31.05 -23.16 7.64
N GLY A 325 -31.81 -23.38 8.71
CA GLY A 325 -32.65 -24.56 8.86
C GLY A 325 -33.65 -24.65 7.72
N VAL A 326 -34.04 -25.88 7.44
CA VAL A 326 -35.11 -26.29 6.51
C VAL A 326 -36.36 -25.43 6.65
#